data_AF-A0A3A5W7Q0-F1
#
_entry.id   AF-A0A3A5W7Q0-F1
#
_cell.length_a   1.000
_cell.length_b   1.000
_cell.length_c   1.000
_cell.angle_alpha   90.00
_cell.angle_beta   90.00
_cell.angle_gamma   90.00
#
_symmetry.space_group_name_H-M   'P 1'
#
loop_
_entity.id
_entity.type
_entity.pdbx_description
1 polymer ?
#
loop_
_entity_poly.entity_id
_entity_poly.type
_entity_poly.pdbx_seq_one_letter_code
_entity_poly.pdbx_strand_id
1 'polypeptide(L)'
;MAPTLAERLSALDQPEPVGEAGAIWTSVRPVLVLGRLLMVLLIILVGEIFDDVRMAGLSIGVWALVLGIPLFLLVSTFITYVDRLVVLEQKEDADA
;
A
#
# COMPACT_ATOMS: atom_id res chain seq x y z
N MET A 1 3.26 -20.33 38.70
CA MET A 1 4.60 -19.71 38.71
C MET A 1 4.55 -18.59 37.68
N ALA A 2 4.58 -17.33 38.11
CA ALA A 2 4.43 -16.22 37.18
C ALA A 2 5.73 -16.06 36.36
N PRO A 3 5.66 -15.93 35.02
CA PRO A 3 6.84 -15.77 34.19
C PRO A 3 7.61 -14.54 34.65
N THR A 4 8.92 -14.71 34.81
CA THR A 4 9.80 -13.67 35.35
C THR A 4 9.99 -12.56 34.30
N LEU A 5 10.29 -11.32 34.73
CA LEU A 5 10.53 -10.21 33.80
C LEU A 5 11.66 -10.53 32.80
N ALA A 6 12.60 -11.40 33.19
CA ALA A 6 13.66 -11.91 32.33
C ALA A 6 13.13 -12.81 31.19
N GLU A 7 12.14 -13.67 31.45
CA GLU A 7 11.45 -14.45 30.40
C GLU A 7 10.66 -13.55 29.45
N ARG A 8 10.01 -12.50 29.96
CA ARG A 8 9.31 -11.52 29.12
C ARG A 8 10.26 -10.69 28.25
N LEU A 9 11.43 -10.35 28.76
CA LEU A 9 12.50 -9.68 27.99
C LEU A 9 13.11 -10.61 26.95
N SER A 10 13.35 -11.88 27.31
CA SER A 10 13.88 -12.88 26.38
C SER A 10 12.88 -13.26 25.28
N ALA A 11 11.57 -13.17 25.53
CA ALA A 11 10.54 -13.35 24.51
C ALA A 11 10.41 -12.13 23.57
N LEU A 12 10.80 -10.92 24.02
CA LEU A 12 10.83 -9.70 23.20
C LEU A 12 12.14 -9.56 22.39
N ASP A 13 13.20 -10.25 22.81
CA ASP A 13 14.52 -10.27 22.16
C ASP A 13 14.63 -11.36 21.08
N GLN A 14 13.58 -12.15 20.85
CA GLN A 14 13.50 -12.97 19.65
C GLN A 14 13.13 -12.04 18.50
N PRO A 15 14.06 -11.72 17.58
CA PRO A 15 13.67 -11.06 16.36
C PRO A 15 12.73 -12.02 15.65
N GLU A 16 11.42 -11.77 15.72
CA GLU A 16 10.46 -12.51 14.90
C GLU A 16 11.00 -12.41 13.47
N PRO A 17 11.33 -13.55 12.83
CA PRO A 17 11.82 -13.52 11.48
C PRO A 17 10.65 -13.03 10.66
N VAL A 18 10.62 -11.72 10.38
CA VAL A 18 9.67 -11.14 9.44
C VAL A 18 9.90 -11.93 8.17
N GLY A 19 8.95 -12.83 7.84
CA GLY A 19 9.10 -13.73 6.71
C GLY A 19 9.51 -12.94 5.48
N GLU A 20 10.29 -13.54 4.58
CA GLU A 20 10.90 -12.84 3.44
C GLU A 20 9.87 -11.99 2.66
N ALA A 21 8.64 -12.49 2.53
CA ALA A 21 7.50 -11.78 1.95
C ALA A 21 7.12 -10.49 2.70
N GLY A 22 7.12 -10.50 4.04
CA GLY A 22 6.88 -9.33 4.88
C GLY A 22 7.97 -8.28 4.80
N ALA A 23 9.23 -8.69 4.69
CA ALA A 23 10.36 -7.77 4.48
C ALA A 23 10.25 -7.04 3.12
N ILE A 24 9.89 -7.78 2.06
CA ILE A 24 9.64 -7.21 0.73
C ILE A 24 8.44 -6.26 0.78
N TRP A 25 7.34 -6.67 1.41
CA TRP A 25 6.13 -5.86 1.51
C TRP A 25 6.37 -4.53 2.25
N THR A 26 7.15 -4.55 3.32
CA THR A 26 7.51 -3.36 4.09
C THR A 26 8.27 -2.35 3.23
N SER A 27 9.06 -2.81 2.26
CA SER A 27 9.78 -1.95 1.31
C SER A 27 8.87 -1.44 0.18
N VAL A 28 7.93 -2.26 -0.30
CA VAL A 28 7.03 -1.93 -1.43
C VAL A 28 5.89 -1.00 -1.01
N ARG A 29 5.31 -1.22 0.17
CA ARG A 29 4.20 -0.42 0.72
C ARG A 29 4.44 1.09 0.61
N PRO A 30 5.57 1.68 1.08
CA PRO A 30 5.79 3.12 0.97
C PRO A 30 5.91 3.60 -0.48
N VAL A 31 6.45 2.79 -1.40
CA VAL A 31 6.52 3.12 -2.83
C VAL A 31 5.11 3.19 -3.43
N LEU A 32 4.21 2.26 -3.07
CA LEU A 32 2.81 2.30 -3.51
C LEU A 32 2.05 3.50 -2.93
N VAL A 33 2.33 3.87 -1.66
CA VAL A 33 1.76 5.09 -1.07
C VAL A 33 2.26 6.34 -1.79
N LEU A 34 3.56 6.43 -2.07
CA LEU A 34 4.15 7.54 -2.83
C LEU A 34 3.61 7.60 -4.26
N GLY A 35 3.41 6.44 -4.89
CA GLY A 35 2.78 6.33 -6.20
C GLY A 35 1.39 6.97 -6.24
N ARG A 36 0.60 6.89 -5.16
CA ARG A 36 -0.69 7.60 -5.08
C ARG A 36 -0.54 9.11 -5.10
N LEU A 37 0.47 9.65 -4.44
CA LEU A 37 0.76 11.08 -4.48
C LEU A 37 1.16 11.53 -5.90
N LEU A 38 2.05 10.76 -6.55
CA LEU A 38 2.46 11.01 -7.92
C LEU A 38 1.29 10.91 -8.90
N MET A 39 0.38 9.97 -8.68
CA MET A 39 -0.80 9.80 -9.53
C MET A 39 -1.72 11.01 -9.47
N VAL A 40 -1.97 11.58 -8.28
CA VAL A 40 -2.73 12.83 -8.14
C VAL A 40 -2.02 13.97 -8.86
N LEU A 41 -0.69 14.08 -8.69
CA LEU A 41 0.11 15.08 -9.39
C LEU A 41 -0.02 14.95 -10.92
N LEU A 42 0.04 13.72 -11.45
CA LEU A 42 -0.12 13.44 -12.87
C LEU A 42 -1.52 13.79 -13.37
N ILE A 43 -2.57 13.51 -12.60
CA ILE A 43 -3.94 13.89 -12.97
C ILE A 43 -4.05 15.42 -13.11
N ILE A 44 -3.48 16.16 -12.17
CA ILE A 44 -3.47 17.63 -12.21
C ILE A 44 -2.67 18.11 -13.43
N LEU A 45 -1.47 17.57 -13.64
CA LEU A 45 -0.58 17.98 -14.72
C LEU A 45 -1.18 17.67 -16.10
N VAL A 46 -1.78 16.48 -16.27
CA VAL A 46 -2.48 16.10 -17.51
C VAL A 46 -3.72 16.96 -17.70
N GLY A 47 -4.44 17.28 -16.62
CA GLY A 47 -5.58 18.20 -16.68
C GLY A 47 -5.18 19.59 -17.19
N GLU A 48 -4.08 20.13 -16.67
CA GLU A 48 -3.57 21.45 -17.04
C GLU A 48 -3.04 21.49 -18.48
N ILE A 49 -2.19 20.51 -18.86
CA ILE A 49 -1.57 20.49 -20.19
C ILE A 49 -2.60 20.29 -21.31
N PHE A 50 -3.65 19.52 -21.03
CA PHE A 50 -4.67 19.16 -22.01
C PHE A 50 -6.00 19.88 -21.78
N ASP A 51 -6.01 20.99 -21.05
CA ASP A 51 -7.24 21.72 -20.71
C ASP A 51 -8.01 22.18 -21.95
N ASP A 52 -7.29 22.60 -22.99
CA ASP A 52 -7.86 23.04 -24.27
C ASP A 52 -8.47 21.89 -25.10
N VAL A 53 -8.11 20.64 -24.81
CA VAL A 53 -8.54 19.48 -25.59
C VAL A 53 -9.71 18.79 -24.91
N ARG A 54 -10.84 18.77 -25.61
CA ARG A 54 -12.07 18.10 -25.17
C ARG A 54 -12.28 16.80 -25.94
N MET A 55 -12.42 15.70 -25.22
CA MET A 55 -12.72 14.37 -25.76
C MET A 55 -14.13 13.96 -25.34
N ALA A 56 -14.98 13.59 -26.32
CA ALA A 56 -16.39 13.24 -26.09
C ALA A 56 -17.21 14.34 -25.36
N GLY A 57 -16.85 15.61 -25.54
CA GLY A 57 -17.52 16.75 -24.90
C GLY A 57 -17.04 17.05 -23.47
N LEU A 58 -16.15 16.24 -22.90
CA LEU A 58 -15.53 16.46 -21.59
C LEU A 58 -14.06 16.84 -21.75
N SER A 59 -13.51 17.62 -20.82
CA SER A 59 -12.07 17.91 -20.82
C SER A 59 -11.27 16.64 -20.49
N ILE A 60 -10.04 16.56 -20.98
CA ILE A 60 -9.14 15.45 -20.67
C ILE A 60 -8.86 15.36 -19.16
N GLY A 61 -8.86 16.49 -18.44
CA GLY A 61 -8.78 16.50 -16.97
C GLY A 61 -9.92 15.74 -16.30
N VAL A 62 -11.17 15.86 -16.80
CA VAL A 62 -12.30 15.09 -16.26
C VAL A 62 -12.14 13.60 -16.55
N TRP A 63 -11.67 13.21 -17.73
CA TRP A 63 -11.36 11.80 -18.03
C TRP A 63 -10.25 11.24 -17.13
N ALA A 64 -9.23 12.05 -16.81
CA ALA A 64 -8.18 11.68 -15.87
C ALA A 64 -8.74 11.46 -14.44
N LEU A 65 -9.77 12.20 -14.02
CA LEU A 65 -10.48 11.94 -12.76
C LEU A 65 -11.34 10.66 -12.83
N VAL A 66 -12.07 10.47 -13.92
CA VAL A 66 -12.92 9.29 -14.14
C VAL A 66 -12.11 8.00 -14.09
N LEU A 67 -10.90 7.99 -14.65
CA LEU A 67 -9.99 6.85 -14.57
C LEU A 67 -9.15 6.83 -13.29
N GLY A 68 -8.79 8.01 -12.79
CA GLY A 68 -7.93 8.17 -11.63
C GLY A 68 -8.59 7.72 -10.32
N ILE A 69 -9.86 8.04 -10.09
CA ILE A 69 -10.55 7.65 -8.85
C ILE A 69 -10.66 6.12 -8.73
N PRO A 70 -11.14 5.37 -9.74
CA PRO A 70 -11.16 3.91 -9.70
C PRO A 70 -9.76 3.32 -9.49
N LEU A 71 -8.74 3.84 -10.18
CA LEU A 71 -7.38 3.36 -10.03
C LEU A 71 -6.82 3.63 -8.62
N PHE A 72 -7.15 4.76 -8.01
CA PHE A 72 -6.77 5.08 -6.63
C PHE A 72 -7.41 4.12 -5.62
N LEU A 73 -8.68 3.80 -5.81
CA LEU A 73 -9.40 2.82 -4.98
C LEU A 73 -8.84 1.42 -5.18
N LEU A 74 -8.51 1.04 -6.42
CA LEU A 74 -7.93 -0.26 -6.76
C LEU A 74 -6.57 -0.43 -6.07
N VAL A 75 -5.68 0.55 -6.18
CA VAL A 75 -4.38 0.53 -5.48
C VAL A 75 -4.56 0.49 -3.98
N SER A 76 -5.50 1.27 -3.43
CA SER A 76 -5.76 1.28 -1.98
C SER A 76 -6.26 -0.06 -1.48
N THR A 77 -7.21 -0.68 -2.20
CA THR A 77 -7.75 -2.00 -1.88
C THR A 77 -6.67 -3.06 -2.02
N PHE A 78 -5.84 -2.99 -3.06
CA PHE A 78 -4.74 -3.90 -3.29
C PHE A 78 -3.73 -3.86 -2.14
N ILE A 79 -3.33 -2.66 -1.69
CA ILE A 79 -2.45 -2.50 -0.53
C ILE A 79 -3.09 -3.15 0.70
N THR A 80 -4.36 -2.87 0.99
CA THR A 80 -5.04 -3.47 2.17
C THR A 80 -5.16 -4.98 2.07
N TYR A 81 -5.37 -5.53 0.87
CA TYR A 81 -5.49 -6.96 0.64
C TYR A 81 -4.15 -7.67 0.90
N VAL A 82 -3.07 -7.19 0.30
CA VAL A 82 -1.74 -7.78 0.47
C VAL A 82 -1.24 -7.61 1.91
N ASP A 83 -1.52 -6.46 2.54
CA ASP A 83 -1.22 -6.24 3.95
C ASP A 83 -1.87 -7.30 4.86
N ARG A 84 -3.13 -7.65 4.59
CA ARG A 84 -3.81 -8.76 5.29
C ARG A 84 -3.19 -10.12 4.99
N LEU A 85 -2.82 -10.39 3.74
CA LEU A 85 -2.23 -11.67 3.35
C LEU A 85 -0.89 -11.92 4.06
N VAL A 86 -0.01 -10.91 4.06
CA VAL A 86 1.30 -10.97 4.72
C VAL A 86 1.17 -11.19 6.23
N VAL A 87 0.17 -10.58 6.86
CA VAL A 87 -0.10 -10.78 8.30
C VAL A 87 -0.60 -12.20 8.59
N LEU A 88 -1.36 -12.81 7.66
CA LEU A 88 -1.82 -14.19 7.80
C LEU A 88 -0.67 -15.19 7.62
N GLU A 89 0.21 -14.99 6.63
CA GLU A 89 1.40 -15.84 6.43
C GLU A 89 2.30 -15.82 7.67
N GLN A 90 2.59 -14.66 8.25
CA GLN A 90 3.38 -14.56 9.48
C GLN A 90 2.73 -15.27 10.67
N LYS A 91 1.40 -15.31 10.73
CA LYS A 91 0.70 -16.02 11.80
C LYS A 91 0.78 -17.53 11.62
N GLU A 92 0.70 -18.02 10.38
CA GLU A 92 0.82 -19.44 10.07
C GLU A 92 2.23 -19.97 10.35
N ASP A 93 3.26 -19.18 10.03
CA ASP A 93 4.66 -19.48 10.35
C ASP A 93 4.96 -19.48 11.86
N ALA A 94 4.24 -18.67 12.65
CA ALA A 94 4.42 -18.60 14.10
C ALA A 94 3.73 -19.76 14.87
N ASP A 95 2.70 -20.38 14.26
CA ASP A 95 1.95 -21.51 14.83
C ASP A 95 2.49 -22.89 14.36
N ALA A 96 3.46 -22.91 13.42
CA ALA A 96 4.09 -24.11 12.83
C ALA A 96 5.39 -24.55 13.55
#